data_AF-A0A9W7A234-F1
#
_entry.id   AF-A0A9W7A234-F1
#
_cell.length_a   1.000
_cell.length_b   1.000
_cell.length_c   1.000
_cell.angle_alpha   90.00
_cell.angle_beta   90.00
_cell.angle_gamma   90.00
#
_symmetry.space_group_name_H-M   'P 1'
#
loop_
_entity.id
_entity.type
_entity.pdbx_description
1 polymer ?
#
loop_
_entity_poly.entity_id
_entity_poly.type
_entity_poly.pdbx_seq_one_letter_code
_entity_poly.pdbx_strand_id
1 'polypeptide(L)'
;MNGASCGADGLSLDGSNDWADIDDFEIGGTSSIEVYVKYVSFNNKSPVFDFSNGDNSDNVILYNDGTAPSIKWAVLQGSTWKAMDMSNFDSATWRHVVVTVSDTNIKVYKNGVLVGTNTDGNEPNVQIRTQHWLGRSAWDDRGYFDGTIAYVKIWHGVKLQLSDVETVYAGRDTTPCPSNTLPGSNCASCEADKYGSSFKGEPTCAMRTAGR
;
A
#
# COMPACT_ATOMS: atom_id res chain seq x y z
N MET A 1 1.72 15.57 5.90
CA MET A 1 1.81 15.56 4.42
C MET A 1 2.70 16.71 3.97
N ASN A 2 3.39 16.57 2.85
CA ASN A 2 4.16 17.64 2.20
C ASN A 2 3.67 17.76 0.76
N GLY A 3 3.06 18.89 0.39
CA GLY A 3 2.59 19.21 -0.97
C GLY A 3 1.42 18.36 -1.52
N ALA A 4 1.31 17.10 -1.09
CA ALA A 4 0.26 16.18 -1.49
C ALA A 4 -1.14 16.71 -1.16
N SER A 5 -2.10 16.38 -2.03
CA SER A 5 -3.49 16.82 -1.89
C SER A 5 -4.45 15.64 -1.90
N CYS A 6 -5.49 15.69 -1.06
CA CYS A 6 -6.55 14.68 -1.05
C CYS A 6 -7.71 15.13 -1.94
N GLY A 7 -8.08 14.31 -2.90
CA GLY A 7 -9.27 14.48 -3.74
C GLY A 7 -10.28 13.36 -3.52
N ALA A 8 -11.42 13.42 -4.23
CA ALA A 8 -12.44 12.38 -4.20
C ALA A 8 -11.91 10.98 -4.59
N ASP A 9 -10.85 10.96 -5.40
CA ASP A 9 -10.22 9.75 -5.92
C ASP A 9 -9.10 9.20 -5.03
N GLY A 10 -8.63 9.94 -4.02
CA GLY A 10 -7.51 9.56 -3.14
C GLY A 10 -6.45 10.64 -2.95
N LEU A 11 -5.27 10.22 -2.47
CA LEU A 11 -4.09 11.06 -2.29
C LEU A 11 -3.42 11.28 -3.65
N SER A 12 -3.41 12.53 -4.13
CA SER A 12 -2.72 12.97 -5.34
C SER A 12 -1.32 13.46 -5.01
N LEU A 13 -0.35 13.00 -5.79
CA LEU A 13 1.07 13.32 -5.66
C LEU A 13 1.67 13.65 -7.03
N ASP A 14 2.48 14.70 -7.10
CA ASP A 14 2.97 15.29 -8.35
C ASP A 14 4.32 14.74 -8.88
N GLY A 15 4.89 13.73 -8.21
CA GLY A 15 6.18 13.15 -8.60
C GLY A 15 7.42 14.00 -8.31
N SER A 16 7.29 15.15 -7.66
CA SER A 16 8.40 16.10 -7.46
C SER A 16 8.85 16.19 -6.01
N ASN A 17 7.93 16.46 -5.10
CA ASN A 17 8.21 16.56 -3.67
C ASN A 17 7.02 16.16 -2.78
N ASP A 18 5.94 15.66 -3.38
CA ASP A 18 4.73 15.30 -2.68
C ASP A 18 4.86 13.96 -1.95
N TRP A 19 4.44 13.93 -0.69
CA TRP A 19 4.34 12.70 0.10
C TRP A 19 3.42 12.86 1.33
N ALA A 20 3.01 11.73 1.90
CA ALA A 20 2.28 11.69 3.16
C ALA A 20 2.99 10.82 4.19
N ASP A 21 2.92 11.25 5.45
CA ASP A 21 3.27 10.44 6.62
C ASP A 21 1.95 10.00 7.26
N ILE A 22 1.74 8.69 7.40
CA ILE A 22 0.58 8.14 8.09
C ILE A 22 0.96 7.72 9.51
N ASP A 23 -0.02 7.44 10.37
CA ASP A 23 0.29 6.96 11.71
C ASP A 23 1.23 5.76 11.70
N ASP A 24 2.09 5.71 12.71
CA ASP A 24 2.92 4.55 12.95
C ASP A 24 2.07 3.43 13.54
N PHE A 25 2.15 2.24 12.94
CA PHE A 25 1.48 1.03 13.42
C PHE A 25 2.44 -0.15 13.39
N GLU A 26 2.09 -1.19 14.15
CA GLU A 26 2.84 -2.43 14.14
C GLU A 26 2.49 -3.23 12.88
N ILE A 27 3.51 -3.63 12.13
CA ILE A 27 3.37 -4.53 10.98
C ILE A 27 4.57 -5.47 10.90
N GLY A 28 4.33 -6.68 10.43
CA GLY A 28 5.31 -7.74 10.26
C GLY A 28 4.67 -9.11 10.46
N GLY A 29 5.49 -10.15 10.44
CA GLY A 29 5.01 -11.52 10.42
C GLY A 29 4.09 -11.76 9.22
N THR A 30 3.18 -12.73 9.35
CA THR A 30 2.14 -12.96 8.36
C THR A 30 1.31 -11.69 8.22
N SER A 31 1.19 -11.18 6.99
CA SER A 31 0.52 -9.90 6.74
C SER A 31 -0.03 -9.81 5.32
N SER A 32 -1.02 -8.94 5.15
CA SER A 32 -1.57 -8.58 3.84
C SER A 32 -1.68 -7.06 3.71
N ILE A 33 -1.36 -6.52 2.54
CA ILE A 33 -1.47 -5.10 2.23
C ILE A 33 -2.23 -4.93 0.92
N GLU A 34 -3.28 -4.11 0.94
CA GLU A 34 -4.07 -3.69 -0.21
C GLU A 34 -3.79 -2.23 -0.53
N VAL A 35 -3.72 -1.90 -1.83
CA VAL A 35 -3.69 -0.54 -2.31
C VAL A 35 -4.32 -0.44 -3.70
N TYR A 36 -5.04 0.66 -3.94
CA TYR A 36 -5.36 1.11 -5.28
C TYR A 36 -4.36 2.18 -5.69
N VAL A 37 -3.77 1.99 -6.86
CA VAL A 37 -2.75 2.88 -7.38
C VAL A 37 -3.05 3.24 -8.83
N LYS A 38 -2.84 4.50 -9.17
CA LYS A 38 -2.88 5.01 -10.53
C LYS A 38 -1.61 5.84 -10.75
N TYR A 39 -0.59 5.24 -11.34
CA TYR A 39 0.61 5.96 -11.76
C TYR A 39 0.26 6.91 -12.90
N VAL A 40 0.82 8.11 -12.90
CA VAL A 40 0.81 9.03 -14.06
C VAL A 40 2.12 8.89 -14.82
N SER A 41 3.25 8.90 -14.12
CA SER A 41 4.58 8.57 -14.66
C SER A 41 5.37 7.68 -13.70
N PHE A 42 6.43 7.06 -14.21
CA PHE A 42 7.28 6.12 -13.45
C PHE A 42 8.65 6.75 -13.20
N ASN A 43 8.74 7.52 -12.11
CA ASN A 43 10.01 8.03 -11.61
C ASN A 43 10.92 6.89 -11.13
N ASN A 44 12.23 7.14 -11.05
CA ASN A 44 13.20 6.11 -10.69
C ASN A 44 12.88 5.51 -9.30
N LYS A 45 12.47 4.24 -9.28
CA LYS A 45 12.14 3.47 -8.07
C LYS A 45 11.17 4.17 -7.11
N SER A 46 10.22 4.94 -7.64
CA SER A 46 9.26 5.69 -6.82
C SER A 46 8.28 4.77 -6.06
N PRO A 47 8.23 4.85 -4.73
CA PRO A 47 7.36 3.99 -3.93
C PRO A 47 5.93 4.51 -3.86
N VAL A 48 4.97 3.59 -3.98
CA VAL A 48 3.61 3.79 -3.50
C VAL A 48 3.63 4.00 -1.99
N PHE A 49 4.35 3.14 -1.27
CA PHE A 49 4.67 3.32 0.15
C PHE A 49 6.03 2.74 0.49
N ASP A 50 6.64 3.28 1.54
CA ASP A 50 7.85 2.77 2.19
C ASP A 50 7.65 2.85 3.71
N PHE A 51 7.52 1.69 4.35
CA PHE A 51 7.47 1.58 5.81
C PHE A 51 8.83 1.12 6.30
N SER A 52 9.55 1.95 7.07
CA SER A 52 10.93 1.67 7.43
C SER A 52 11.45 2.38 8.67
N ASN A 53 12.68 2.04 9.06
CA ASN A 53 13.48 2.75 10.05
C ASN A 53 14.58 3.62 9.43
N GLY A 54 14.45 3.93 8.12
CA GLY A 54 15.45 4.64 7.33
C GLY A 54 16.02 3.81 6.18
N ASP A 55 17.01 4.39 5.50
CA ASP A 55 17.76 3.74 4.43
C ASP A 55 18.34 2.40 4.93
N ASN A 56 18.05 1.32 4.20
CA ASN A 56 18.53 -0.02 4.49
C ASN A 56 18.22 -0.50 5.94
N SER A 57 17.07 -0.08 6.48
CA SER A 57 16.67 -0.37 7.85
C SER A 57 15.22 -0.86 7.91
N ASP A 58 15.06 -2.18 7.95
CA ASP A 58 13.78 -2.88 8.16
C ASP A 58 12.65 -2.44 7.22
N ASN A 59 12.92 -2.29 5.92
CA ASN A 59 11.96 -1.74 4.98
C ASN A 59 10.89 -2.74 4.53
N VAL A 60 9.66 -2.25 4.38
CA VAL A 60 8.53 -2.91 3.71
C VAL A 60 8.03 -1.93 2.65
N ILE A 61 8.27 -2.25 1.38
CA ILE A 61 8.18 -1.25 0.32
C ILE A 61 7.50 -1.81 -0.92
N LEU A 62 6.64 -0.98 -1.52
CA LEU A 62 6.02 -1.23 -2.81
C LEU A 62 6.36 -0.09 -3.76
N TYR A 63 7.11 -0.36 -4.82
CA TYR A 63 7.69 0.67 -5.68
C TYR A 63 7.85 0.19 -7.11
N ASN A 64 7.99 1.08 -8.09
CA ASN A 64 8.23 0.64 -9.47
C ASN A 64 9.69 0.23 -9.74
N ASP A 65 9.96 -0.63 -10.72
CA ASP A 65 11.34 -1.05 -11.02
C ASP A 65 12.06 -0.06 -11.94
N GLY A 66 13.03 0.68 -11.39
CA GLY A 66 13.69 1.75 -12.15
C GLY A 66 12.65 2.75 -12.65
N THR A 67 12.53 2.94 -13.97
CA THR A 67 11.47 3.76 -14.59
C THR A 67 10.48 2.91 -15.39
N ALA A 68 10.44 1.60 -15.16
CA ALA A 68 9.59 0.68 -15.89
C ALA A 68 8.16 0.64 -15.33
N PRO A 69 7.15 0.31 -16.17
CA PRO A 69 5.76 0.10 -15.75
C PRO A 69 5.56 -1.27 -15.08
N SER A 70 6.43 -1.60 -14.12
CA SER A 70 6.39 -2.79 -13.27
C SER A 70 6.55 -2.36 -11.81
N ILE A 71 5.87 -3.05 -10.90
CA ILE A 71 5.93 -2.80 -9.46
C ILE A 71 6.63 -3.97 -8.77
N LYS A 72 7.46 -3.65 -7.78
CA LYS A 72 8.15 -4.55 -6.89
C LYS A 72 7.59 -4.41 -5.49
N TRP A 73 7.17 -5.52 -4.91
CA TRP A 73 7.09 -5.66 -3.46
C TRP A 73 8.44 -6.10 -2.95
N ALA A 74 8.92 -5.52 -1.84
CA ALA A 74 10.12 -5.99 -1.20
C ALA A 74 10.09 -5.84 0.33
N VAL A 75 10.81 -6.75 0.98
CA VAL A 75 11.07 -6.73 2.42
C VAL A 75 12.58 -6.81 2.63
N LEU A 76 13.11 -5.88 3.42
CA LEU A 76 14.48 -5.91 3.92
C LEU A 76 14.47 -6.29 5.40
N GLN A 77 15.23 -7.32 5.76
CA GLN A 77 15.51 -7.69 7.14
C GLN A 77 17.02 -7.83 7.34
N GLY A 78 17.62 -6.96 8.15
CA GLY A 78 19.07 -6.85 8.24
C GLY A 78 19.67 -6.59 6.85
N SER A 79 20.51 -7.51 6.36
CA SER A 79 21.10 -7.45 5.01
C SER A 79 20.33 -8.26 3.95
N THR A 80 19.23 -8.90 4.33
CA THR A 80 18.49 -9.82 3.44
C THR A 80 17.35 -9.07 2.75
N TRP A 81 17.51 -8.88 1.43
CA TRP A 81 16.49 -8.30 0.56
C TRP A 81 15.76 -9.40 -0.20
N LYS A 82 14.46 -9.57 0.02
CA LYS A 82 13.62 -10.39 -0.86
C LYS A 82 12.58 -9.52 -1.53
N ALA A 83 12.33 -9.82 -2.79
CA ALA A 83 11.42 -9.07 -3.62
C ALA A 83 10.55 -9.97 -4.50
N MET A 84 9.49 -9.37 -5.00
CA MET A 84 8.60 -9.98 -5.97
C MET A 84 8.10 -8.93 -6.94
N ASP A 85 8.21 -9.25 -8.22
CA ASP A 85 7.91 -8.34 -9.31
C ASP A 85 6.51 -8.60 -9.88
N MET A 86 5.87 -7.53 -10.33
CA MET A 86 4.62 -7.55 -11.08
C MET A 86 4.74 -6.65 -12.29
N SER A 87 4.39 -7.17 -13.47
CA SER A 87 4.40 -6.40 -14.71
C SER A 87 3.01 -5.84 -15.07
N ASN A 88 2.97 -5.06 -16.15
CA ASN A 88 1.77 -4.53 -16.79
C ASN A 88 0.98 -3.56 -15.88
N PHE A 89 1.67 -2.52 -15.41
CA PHE A 89 1.10 -1.34 -14.77
C PHE A 89 1.11 -0.18 -15.78
N ASP A 90 0.09 -0.13 -16.64
CA ASP A 90 -0.02 0.96 -17.61
C ASP A 90 -0.28 2.30 -16.89
N SER A 91 0.34 3.36 -17.39
CA SER A 91 0.14 4.72 -16.88
C SER A 91 -1.33 5.16 -17.01
N ALA A 92 -1.71 6.10 -16.15
CA ALA A 92 -3.04 6.69 -16.03
C ALA A 92 -4.18 5.69 -15.87
N THR A 93 -3.90 4.45 -15.44
CA THR A 93 -4.94 3.44 -15.23
C THR A 93 -4.93 2.95 -13.79
N TRP A 94 -6.12 2.85 -13.18
CA TRP A 94 -6.27 2.26 -11.86
C TRP A 94 -5.85 0.79 -11.87
N ARG A 95 -5.10 0.41 -10.85
CA ARG A 95 -4.72 -0.97 -10.54
C ARG A 95 -4.99 -1.22 -9.07
N HIS A 96 -5.72 -2.29 -8.81
CA HIS A 96 -5.84 -2.86 -7.47
C HIS A 96 -4.68 -3.81 -7.25
N VAL A 97 -3.97 -3.65 -6.13
CA VAL A 97 -2.85 -4.51 -5.76
C VAL A 97 -3.09 -5.02 -4.36
N VAL A 98 -2.97 -6.34 -4.19
CA VAL A 98 -2.88 -6.96 -2.87
C VAL A 98 -1.62 -7.79 -2.82
N VAL A 99 -0.81 -7.61 -1.79
CA VAL A 99 0.33 -8.47 -1.48
C VAL A 99 0.06 -9.17 -0.17
N THR A 100 0.28 -10.49 -0.14
CA THR A 100 0.20 -11.29 1.09
C THR A 100 1.55 -11.96 1.32
N VAL A 101 2.02 -11.94 2.56
CA VAL A 101 3.25 -12.62 2.98
C VAL A 101 2.93 -13.53 4.16
N SER A 102 3.43 -14.77 4.13
CA SER A 102 3.31 -15.73 5.21
C SER A 102 4.45 -16.74 5.13
N ASP A 103 5.25 -16.84 6.19
CA ASP A 103 6.56 -17.49 6.24
C ASP A 103 7.49 -16.97 5.12
N THR A 104 7.80 -17.81 4.13
CA THR A 104 8.57 -17.45 2.93
C THR A 104 7.70 -17.25 1.70
N ASN A 105 6.38 -17.38 1.83
CA ASN A 105 5.45 -17.33 0.70
C ASN A 105 4.93 -15.91 0.51
N ILE A 106 5.28 -15.31 -0.62
CA ILE A 106 4.70 -14.07 -1.11
C ILE A 106 3.71 -14.42 -2.22
N LYS A 107 2.49 -13.89 -2.13
CA LYS A 107 1.54 -13.88 -3.24
C LYS A 107 1.17 -12.46 -3.58
N VAL A 108 0.99 -12.23 -4.87
CA VAL A 108 0.57 -10.92 -5.35
C VAL A 108 -0.62 -11.06 -6.26
N TYR A 109 -1.58 -10.18 -6.03
CA TYR A 109 -2.84 -10.13 -6.73
C TYR A 109 -2.97 -8.77 -7.40
N LYS A 110 -3.49 -8.79 -8.63
CA LYS A 110 -3.78 -7.59 -9.41
C LYS A 110 -5.20 -7.66 -9.93
N ASN A 111 -6.00 -6.64 -9.64
CA ASN A 111 -7.41 -6.57 -10.05
C ASN A 111 -8.22 -7.82 -9.67
N GLY A 112 -8.09 -8.27 -8.42
CA GLY A 112 -8.78 -9.45 -7.92
C GLY A 112 -8.17 -10.80 -8.31
N VAL A 113 -7.14 -10.86 -9.17
CA VAL A 113 -6.58 -12.11 -9.70
C VAL A 113 -5.18 -12.36 -9.16
N LEU A 114 -4.86 -13.61 -8.79
CA LEU A 114 -3.48 -14.02 -8.45
C LEU A 114 -2.57 -13.92 -9.67
N VAL A 115 -1.57 -13.04 -9.63
CA VAL A 115 -0.64 -12.82 -10.75
C VAL A 115 0.75 -13.40 -10.51
N GLY A 116 1.05 -13.83 -9.29
CA GLY A 116 2.31 -14.52 -9.00
C GLY A 116 2.36 -15.15 -7.62
N THR A 117 3.26 -16.11 -7.47
CA THR A 117 3.70 -16.65 -6.17
C THR A 117 5.23 -16.75 -6.15
N ASN A 118 5.84 -16.38 -5.03
CA ASN A 118 7.25 -16.57 -4.74
C ASN A 118 7.38 -17.30 -3.39
N THR A 119 8.15 -18.38 -3.34
CA THR A 119 8.37 -19.20 -2.12
C THR A 119 9.69 -18.88 -1.42
N ASP A 120 10.49 -17.96 -1.96
CA ASP A 120 11.75 -17.46 -1.40
C ASP A 120 11.63 -15.99 -0.93
N GLY A 121 10.52 -15.68 -0.28
CA GLY A 121 10.30 -14.43 0.42
C GLY A 121 10.67 -14.48 1.89
N ASN A 122 10.33 -13.41 2.60
CA ASN A 122 10.40 -13.31 4.05
C ASN A 122 9.29 -12.38 4.55
N GLU A 123 8.64 -12.78 5.63
CA GLU A 123 7.82 -11.88 6.43
C GLU A 123 8.64 -10.69 6.92
N PRO A 124 8.08 -9.48 7.04
CA PRO A 124 8.77 -8.39 7.71
C PRO A 124 8.94 -8.66 9.22
N ASN A 125 9.96 -8.08 9.84
CA ASN A 125 10.06 -8.07 11.30
C ASN A 125 8.82 -7.40 11.91
N VAL A 126 8.23 -8.03 12.94
CA VAL A 126 7.11 -7.48 13.72
C VAL A 126 7.65 -6.34 14.58
N GLN A 127 7.33 -5.10 14.18
CA GLN A 127 7.69 -3.90 14.92
C GLN A 127 6.90 -2.69 14.42
N ILE A 128 6.89 -1.63 15.22
CA ILE A 128 6.50 -0.29 14.80
C ILE A 128 7.73 0.38 14.19
N ARG A 129 7.61 0.75 12.91
CA ARG A 129 8.66 1.48 12.17
C ARG A 129 8.53 2.99 12.40
N THR A 130 9.61 3.73 12.18
CA THR A 130 9.64 5.18 12.42
C THR A 130 9.21 6.03 11.23
N GLN A 131 9.06 5.42 10.05
CA GLN A 131 8.67 6.07 8.81
C GLN A 131 7.55 5.25 8.19
N HIS A 132 6.35 5.81 8.08
CA HIS A 132 5.23 5.19 7.35
C HIS A 132 4.82 6.12 6.21
N TRP A 133 5.61 6.12 5.15
CA TRP A 133 5.47 7.10 4.09
C TRP A 133 4.69 6.55 2.90
N LEU A 134 3.82 7.40 2.35
CA LEU A 134 3.19 7.21 1.05
C LEU A 134 3.84 8.17 0.05
N GLY A 135 4.24 7.65 -1.10
CA GLY A 135 4.78 8.44 -2.20
C GLY A 135 6.25 8.85 -2.10
N ARG A 136 6.94 8.42 -1.04
CA ARG A 136 8.34 8.73 -0.75
C ARG A 136 9.08 7.51 -0.22
N SER A 137 10.39 7.50 -0.47
CA SER A 137 11.35 6.49 -0.04
C SER A 137 12.23 7.00 1.09
N ALA A 138 12.70 6.08 1.93
CA ALA A 138 13.78 6.32 2.90
C ALA A 138 15.16 6.47 2.25
N TRP A 139 15.35 5.92 1.05
CA TRP A 139 16.53 6.12 0.22
C TRP A 139 16.46 7.40 -0.59
N ASP A 140 17.57 8.13 -0.63
CA ASP A 140 17.74 9.37 -1.40
C ASP A 140 17.90 9.15 -2.92
N ASP A 141 18.18 7.91 -3.37
CA ASP A 141 18.34 7.58 -4.80
C ASP A 141 17.01 7.34 -5.54
N ARG A 142 15.88 7.42 -4.83
CA ARG A 142 14.55 7.13 -5.36
C ARG A 142 13.72 8.40 -5.53
N GLY A 143 12.97 8.46 -6.62
CA GLY A 143 12.08 9.58 -6.92
C GLY A 143 10.77 9.53 -6.11
N TYR A 144 10.04 10.64 -6.12
CA TYR A 144 8.69 10.72 -5.56
C TYR A 144 7.69 10.06 -6.51
N PHE A 145 6.61 9.55 -5.94
CA PHE A 145 5.52 8.95 -6.70
C PHE A 145 4.72 10.01 -7.45
N ASP A 146 4.45 9.76 -8.72
CA ASP A 146 3.58 10.59 -9.56
C ASP A 146 2.27 9.86 -9.84
N GLY A 147 1.17 10.36 -9.28
CA GLY A 147 -0.17 9.83 -9.54
C GLY A 147 -1.10 9.88 -8.34
N THR A 148 -1.97 8.87 -8.22
CA THR A 148 -2.97 8.79 -7.14
C THR A 148 -2.89 7.46 -6.39
N ILE A 149 -2.95 7.54 -5.06
CA ILE A 149 -3.02 6.40 -4.13
C ILE A 149 -4.35 6.44 -3.40
N ALA A 150 -5.05 5.30 -3.33
CA ALA A 150 -6.33 5.19 -2.65
C ALA A 150 -6.47 3.84 -1.94
N TYR A 151 -7.40 3.76 -0.98
CA TYR A 151 -7.84 2.53 -0.33
C TYR A 151 -6.67 1.69 0.23
N VAL A 152 -5.71 2.33 0.90
CA VAL A 152 -4.63 1.61 1.59
C VAL A 152 -5.22 0.86 2.78
N LYS A 153 -5.13 -0.48 2.78
CA LYS A 153 -5.56 -1.32 3.90
C LYS A 153 -4.48 -2.32 4.26
N ILE A 154 -4.36 -2.58 5.56
CA ILE A 154 -3.30 -3.44 6.11
C ILE A 154 -3.95 -4.40 7.09
N TRP A 155 -3.66 -5.68 6.91
CA TRP A 155 -4.03 -6.73 7.86
C TRP A 155 -2.78 -7.33 8.47
N HIS A 156 -2.58 -7.07 9.77
CA HIS A 156 -1.51 -7.64 10.56
C HIS A 156 -1.92 -9.02 11.10
N GLY A 157 -1.05 -10.02 11.00
CA GLY A 157 -1.32 -11.40 11.43
C GLY A 157 -2.27 -12.18 10.52
N VAL A 158 -2.66 -11.63 9.37
CA VAL A 158 -3.66 -12.23 8.47
C VAL A 158 -3.11 -12.35 7.05
N LYS A 159 -3.21 -13.56 6.50
CA LYS A 159 -2.96 -13.87 5.10
C LYS A 159 -4.28 -13.98 4.34
N LEU A 160 -4.61 -12.98 3.54
CA LEU A 160 -5.78 -13.03 2.67
C LEU A 160 -5.66 -14.18 1.65
N GLN A 161 -6.76 -14.89 1.43
CA GLN A 161 -6.90 -15.87 0.36
C GLN A 161 -7.43 -15.19 -0.91
N LEU A 162 -7.40 -15.90 -2.05
CA LEU A 162 -7.93 -15.36 -3.31
C LEU A 162 -9.38 -14.89 -3.18
N SER A 163 -10.23 -15.66 -2.51
CA SER A 163 -11.64 -15.29 -2.27
C SER A 163 -11.79 -13.99 -1.48
N ASP A 164 -10.89 -13.75 -0.52
CA ASP A 164 -10.88 -12.51 0.25
C ASP A 164 -10.49 -11.33 -0.64
N VAL A 165 -9.49 -11.54 -1.51
CA VAL A 165 -9.01 -10.55 -2.49
C VAL A 165 -10.08 -10.21 -3.53
N GLU A 166 -10.78 -11.22 -4.06
CA GLU A 166 -11.93 -11.03 -4.96
C GLU A 166 -13.04 -10.23 -4.27
N THR A 167 -13.29 -10.47 -2.99
CA THR A 167 -14.28 -9.74 -2.19
C THR A 167 -13.90 -8.27 -2.03
N VAL A 168 -12.67 -7.95 -1.63
CA VAL A 168 -12.24 -6.55 -1.48
C VAL A 168 -12.18 -5.82 -2.83
N TYR A 169 -11.83 -6.52 -3.92
CA TYR A 169 -11.82 -5.94 -5.27
C TYR A 169 -13.24 -5.60 -5.76
N ALA A 170 -14.20 -6.51 -5.57
CA ALA A 170 -15.59 -6.30 -5.96
C ALA A 170 -16.30 -5.23 -5.11
N GLY A 171 -15.88 -5.07 -3.84
CA GLY A 171 -16.43 -4.10 -2.90
C GLY A 171 -15.93 -2.66 -3.06
N ARG A 172 -15.14 -2.35 -4.09
CA ARG A 172 -14.52 -1.02 -4.26
C ARG A 172 -15.53 0.13 -4.36
N ASP A 173 -16.60 -0.08 -5.11
CA ASP A 173 -17.56 0.99 -5.47
C ASP A 173 -18.82 0.98 -4.59
N THR A 174 -18.84 0.20 -3.50
CA THR A 174 -20.01 0.07 -2.62
C THR A 174 -19.78 0.81 -1.29
N THR A 175 -20.60 1.82 -0.99
CA THR A 175 -20.66 2.48 0.34
C THR A 175 -21.83 1.97 1.19
N PRO A 176 -21.66 1.73 2.52
CA PRO A 176 -20.45 1.30 3.21
C PRO A 176 -20.51 -0.19 3.61
N CYS A 177 -19.36 -0.86 3.50
CA CYS A 177 -18.98 -2.17 4.02
C CYS A 177 -20.05 -3.30 4.01
N PRO A 178 -19.89 -4.35 3.17
CA PRO A 178 -20.55 -5.61 3.47
C PRO A 178 -20.06 -6.08 4.85
N SER A 179 -21.00 -6.27 5.77
CA SER A 179 -20.74 -6.65 7.14
C SER A 179 -19.86 -7.90 7.24
N ASN A 180 -18.67 -7.74 7.83
CA ASN A 180 -18.01 -8.75 8.67
C ASN A 180 -17.71 -10.14 8.07
N THR A 181 -17.50 -10.26 6.75
CA THR A 181 -17.20 -11.57 6.13
C THR A 181 -15.73 -11.97 6.12
N LEU A 182 -14.79 -11.06 6.41
CA LEU A 182 -13.35 -11.37 6.35
C LEU A 182 -12.72 -11.58 7.75
N PRO A 183 -11.78 -12.52 7.93
CA PRO A 183 -11.12 -12.75 9.22
C PRO A 183 -10.36 -11.50 9.69
N GLY A 184 -10.67 -11.01 10.90
CA GLY A 184 -10.02 -9.80 11.46
C GLY A 184 -10.39 -8.50 10.76
N SER A 185 -11.48 -8.46 9.98
CA SER A 185 -11.89 -7.24 9.28
C SER A 185 -12.54 -6.23 10.22
N ASN A 186 -11.74 -5.26 10.61
CA ASN A 186 -12.24 -3.93 10.92
C ASN A 186 -12.50 -3.26 9.57
N CYS A 187 -13.75 -3.29 9.14
CA CYS A 187 -14.13 -2.76 7.84
C CYS A 187 -14.23 -1.23 7.97
N ALA A 188 -13.09 -0.54 7.86
CA ALA A 188 -13.08 0.89 7.61
C ALA A 188 -13.47 1.10 6.15
N SER A 189 -14.75 1.34 5.90
CA SER A 189 -15.09 2.27 4.81
C SER A 189 -14.55 3.65 5.20
N CYS A 190 -14.55 4.64 4.33
CA CYS A 190 -14.37 6.03 4.75
C CYS A 190 -15.57 6.54 5.59
N GLU A 191 -15.90 5.80 6.65
CA GLU A 191 -16.55 6.28 7.84
C GLU A 191 -15.45 6.52 8.86
N ALA A 192 -15.54 7.63 9.58
CA ALA A 192 -14.57 8.08 10.57
C ALA A 192 -14.42 7.12 11.78
N ASP A 193 -14.95 5.91 11.73
CA ASP A 193 -15.04 5.00 12.86
C ASP A 193 -14.67 3.55 12.49
N LYS A 194 -13.38 3.24 12.67
CA LYS A 194 -12.78 2.00 13.22
C LYS A 194 -11.62 1.46 12.39
N TYR A 195 -10.42 1.80 12.89
CA TYR A 195 -9.09 1.27 12.58
C TYR A 195 -8.53 1.57 11.19
N GLY A 196 -7.58 2.51 11.13
CA GLY A 196 -6.65 2.63 10.01
C GLY A 196 -6.08 4.04 9.81
N SER A 197 -5.07 4.38 10.63
CA SER A 197 -4.17 5.55 10.55
C SER A 197 -4.81 6.94 10.41
N SER A 198 -4.95 7.65 11.53
CA SER A 198 -5.01 9.11 11.55
C SER A 198 -3.72 9.70 10.96
N PHE A 199 -3.80 10.89 10.38
CA PHE A 199 -2.59 11.60 9.93
C PHE A 199 -2.01 12.35 11.13
N LYS A 200 -0.69 12.22 11.38
CA LYS A 200 -0.01 13.04 12.40
C LYS A 200 0.03 14.50 11.95
N GLY A 201 -0.87 15.31 12.52
CA GLY A 201 -0.96 16.76 12.31
C GLY A 201 -2.06 17.18 11.33
N GLU A 202 -3.19 17.61 11.88
CA GLU A 202 -4.40 18.18 11.25
C GLU A 202 -4.11 19.07 10.01
N PRO A 203 -4.93 19.01 8.94
CA PRO A 203 -6.40 18.97 9.00
C PRO A 203 -7.01 17.58 8.83
N THR A 204 -8.01 17.28 9.65
CA THR A 204 -8.93 16.14 9.51
C THR A 204 -9.54 16.10 8.12
N CYS A 205 -9.27 15.01 7.41
CA CYS A 205 -9.94 14.67 6.17
C CYS A 205 -11.36 14.15 6.49
N ALA A 206 -12.33 15.06 6.67
CA ALA A 206 -13.73 14.71 6.76
C ALA A 206 -14.29 14.51 5.34
N MET A 207 -14.32 13.25 4.89
CA MET A 207 -14.91 12.84 3.61
C MET A 207 -16.43 13.03 3.69
N ARG A 208 -16.97 13.99 2.93
CA ARG A 208 -18.40 14.33 2.90
C ARG A 208 -19.21 13.34 2.07
N THR A 209 -20.42 13.08 2.55
CA THR A 209 -21.57 12.58 1.79
C THR A 209 -21.95 13.53 0.65
N ALA A 210 -22.23 12.97 -0.52
CA ALA A 210 -23.16 13.54 -1.49
C ALA A 210 -24.33 12.55 -1.56
N GLY A 211 -25.60 12.90 -1.40
CA GLY A 211 -26.23 14.19 -1.63
C GLY A 211 -27.45 13.93 -2.51
N ARG A 212 -28.52 13.43 -1.84
CA ARG A 212 -29.84 12.99 -2.36
C ARG A 212 -29.89 11.68 -3.14
#